data_AF-A0A935S7I6-F1
#
_entry.id   AF-A0A935S7I6-F1
#
_cell.length_a   1.000
_cell.length_b   1.000
_cell.length_c   1.000
_cell.angle_alpha   90.00
_cell.angle_beta   90.00
_cell.angle_gamma   90.00
#
_symmetry.space_group_name_H-M   'P 1'
#
loop_
_entity.id
_entity.type
_entity.pdbx_description
1 polymer ?
#
loop_
_entity_poly.entity_id
_entity_poly.type
_entity_poly.pdbx_seq_one_letter_code
_entity_poly.pdbx_strand_id
1 'polypeptide(L)'
;MMSTKGYLRASNLLFAKCRGEFITFQDADDHSDVNRLEKLVNFLQSNSSISCVGSNINKVDIEDKVYLTSDFPLEHSQIENLQFQKSKVVMTGSSLMIRKEVLAKLVAIICILTDWVLKMYIGIH
;
A
#
# COMPACT_ATOMS: atom_id res chain seq x y z
N MET A 1 0.91 21.25 -24.04
CA MET A 1 -0.01 20.17 -23.62
C MET A 1 0.80 19.05 -23.00
N MET A 2 0.79 18.90 -21.67
CA MET A 2 1.44 17.78 -20.98
C MET A 2 0.66 16.49 -21.27
N SER A 3 1.34 15.48 -21.83
CA SER A 3 0.70 14.21 -22.18
C SER A 3 0.29 13.44 -20.91
N THR A 4 -0.97 13.03 -20.83
CA THR A 4 -1.61 12.22 -19.78
C THR A 4 -1.11 10.77 -19.73
N LYS A 5 0.19 10.57 -19.49
CA LYS A 5 0.76 9.29 -19.01
C LYS A 5 0.90 9.31 -17.46
N GLY A 6 0.04 10.08 -16.79
CA GLY A 6 0.35 10.99 -15.67
C GLY A 6 0.64 10.41 -14.28
N TYR A 7 0.19 9.21 -13.92
CA TYR A 7 0.46 8.62 -12.60
C TYR A 7 1.33 7.37 -12.72
N LEU A 8 0.86 6.36 -13.45
CA LEU A 8 1.54 5.07 -13.58
C LEU A 8 2.98 5.18 -14.12
N ARG A 9 3.22 6.07 -15.10
CA ARG A 9 4.57 6.28 -15.64
C ARG A 9 5.49 6.95 -14.63
N ALA A 10 4.97 7.88 -13.85
CA ALA A 10 5.74 8.56 -12.80
C ALA A 10 6.10 7.57 -11.69
N SER A 11 5.13 6.78 -11.22
CA SER A 11 5.36 5.78 -10.17
C SER A 11 6.34 4.71 -10.61
N ASN A 12 6.22 4.17 -11.84
CA ASN A 12 7.19 3.20 -12.38
C ASN A 12 8.60 3.78 -12.50
N LEU A 13 8.73 5.06 -12.90
CA LEU A 13 10.02 5.73 -12.99
C LEU A 13 10.66 5.92 -11.60
N LEU A 14 9.87 6.35 -10.61
CA LEU A 14 10.35 6.55 -9.25
C LEU A 14 10.78 5.24 -8.61
N PHE A 15 10.03 4.17 -8.84
CA PHE A 15 10.37 2.83 -8.40
C PHE A 15 11.68 2.29 -8.94
N ALA A 16 11.96 2.51 -10.23
CA ALA A 16 13.25 2.16 -10.80
C ALA A 16 14.42 2.90 -10.11
N LYS A 17 14.15 4.05 -9.46
CA LYS A 17 15.15 4.84 -8.74
C LYS A 17 15.23 4.52 -7.24
N CYS A 18 14.23 3.88 -6.65
CA CYS A 18 14.22 3.55 -5.23
C CYS A 18 15.34 2.55 -4.87
N ARG A 19 16.07 2.82 -3.79
CA ARG A 19 17.16 1.96 -3.30
C ARG A 19 16.86 1.24 -1.99
N GLY A 20 15.75 1.58 -1.33
CA GLY A 20 15.34 0.94 -0.07
C GLY A 20 14.96 -0.53 -0.24
N GLU A 21 15.11 -1.29 0.84
CA GLU A 21 14.61 -2.67 0.95
C GLU A 21 13.08 -2.73 0.94
N PHE A 22 12.47 -1.73 1.60
CA PHE A 22 11.03 -1.54 1.63
C PHE A 22 10.64 -0.33 0.79
N ILE A 23 9.55 -0.49 0.05
CA ILE A 23 9.02 0.50 -0.88
C ILE A 23 7.60 0.84 -0.45
N THR A 24 7.27 2.12 -0.42
CA THR A 24 5.92 2.62 -0.09
C THR A 24 5.59 3.80 -1.01
N PHE A 25 4.36 4.31 -0.93
CA PHE A 25 3.87 5.42 -1.72
C PHE A 25 3.23 6.46 -0.83
N GLN A 26 3.32 7.71 -1.27
CA GLN A 26 2.56 8.79 -0.70
C GLN A 26 2.24 9.77 -1.81
N ASP A 27 0.96 10.06 -1.98
CA ASP A 27 0.50 11.06 -2.92
C ASP A 27 0.87 12.46 -2.38
N ALA A 28 1.09 13.41 -3.27
CA ALA A 28 1.64 14.72 -2.90
C ALA A 28 0.66 15.59 -2.08
N ASP A 29 -0.62 15.25 -2.12
CA ASP A 29 -1.73 15.86 -1.39
C ASP A 29 -2.11 15.09 -0.11
N ASP A 30 -1.43 13.96 0.19
CA ASP A 30 -1.64 13.17 1.40
C ASP A 30 -0.57 13.45 2.47
N HIS A 31 -0.96 13.36 3.75
CA HIS A 31 -0.05 13.32 4.90
C HIS A 31 -0.20 12.01 5.68
N SER A 32 0.77 11.72 6.56
CA SER A 32 0.79 10.46 7.32
C SER A 32 1.17 10.67 8.77
N ASP A 33 0.72 9.75 9.63
CA ASP A 33 1.23 9.63 10.99
C ASP A 33 2.77 9.58 10.98
N VAL A 34 3.38 10.32 11.90
CA VAL A 34 4.84 10.45 12.01
C VAL A 34 5.55 9.11 12.21
N ASN A 35 4.85 8.13 12.79
CA ASN A 35 5.38 6.79 13.06
C ASN A 35 4.99 5.77 11.99
N ARG A 36 4.22 6.13 10.95
CA ARG A 36 3.70 5.19 9.94
C ARG A 36 4.83 4.33 9.35
N LEU A 37 5.91 4.96 8.90
CA LEU A 37 7.03 4.24 8.27
C LEU A 37 7.71 3.27 9.24
N GLU A 38 7.99 3.72 10.46
CA GLU A 38 8.60 2.89 11.51
C GLU A 38 7.76 1.66 11.79
N LYS A 39 6.45 1.84 12.03
CA LYS A 39 5.56 0.73 12.33
C LYS A 39 5.50 -0.27 11.17
N LEU A 40 5.38 0.19 9.92
CA LEU A 40 5.33 -0.69 8.73
C LEU A 40 6.65 -1.46 8.52
N VAL A 41 7.79 -0.79 8.71
CA VAL A 41 9.12 -1.44 8.61
C VAL A 41 9.29 -2.48 9.71
N ASN A 42 9.00 -2.13 10.97
CA ASN A 42 9.14 -3.05 12.10
C ASN A 42 8.27 -4.30 11.92
N PHE A 43 7.05 -4.13 11.40
CA PHE A 43 6.17 -5.26 11.09
C PHE A 43 6.79 -6.19 10.05
N LEU A 44 7.25 -5.67 8.91
CA LEU A 44 7.85 -6.50 7.86
C LEU A 44 9.16 -7.13 8.33
N GLN A 45 10.00 -6.42 9.06
CA GLN A 45 11.24 -6.99 9.60
C GLN A 45 10.96 -8.16 10.56
N SER A 46 9.91 -8.05 11.37
CA SER A 46 9.50 -9.11 12.30
C SER A 46 8.79 -10.30 11.61
N ASN A 47 8.36 -10.13 10.36
CA ASN A 47 7.56 -11.11 9.63
C ASN A 47 8.14 -11.34 8.22
N SER A 48 9.26 -12.08 8.16
CA SER A 48 9.99 -12.35 6.90
C SER A 48 9.18 -13.07 5.83
N SER A 49 8.15 -13.84 6.23
CA SER A 49 7.25 -14.56 5.31
C SER A 49 6.17 -13.68 4.68
N ILE A 50 6.01 -12.44 5.16
CA ILE A 50 5.02 -11.47 4.66
C ILE A 50 5.68 -10.58 3.60
N SER A 51 4.97 -10.43 2.47
CA SER A 51 5.49 -9.74 1.28
C SER A 51 5.21 -8.24 1.30
N CYS A 52 4.07 -7.86 1.85
CA CYS A 52 3.67 -6.46 2.00
C CYS A 52 2.72 -6.28 3.19
N VAL A 53 2.67 -5.05 3.68
CA VAL A 53 1.82 -4.62 4.79
C VAL A 53 1.10 -3.34 4.44
N GLY A 54 -0.16 -3.20 4.87
CA GLY A 54 -0.91 -1.95 4.77
C GLY A 54 -1.36 -1.43 6.13
N SER A 55 -2.01 -0.26 6.14
CA SER A 55 -2.76 0.24 7.28
C SER A 55 -4.17 0.67 6.89
N ASN A 56 -5.02 0.82 7.89
CA ASN A 56 -6.23 1.62 7.76
C ASN A 56 -5.86 3.10 7.58
N ILE A 57 -6.78 3.87 6.99
CA ILE A 57 -6.61 5.28 6.67
C ILE A 57 -7.77 6.11 7.21
N ASN A 58 -7.50 7.38 7.45
CA ASN A 58 -8.52 8.39 7.60
C ASN A 58 -8.61 9.20 6.31
N LYS A 59 -9.83 9.48 5.84
CA LYS A 59 -10.07 10.50 4.84
C LYS A 59 -10.43 11.80 5.55
N VAL A 60 -9.73 12.84 5.18
CA VAL A 60 -9.88 14.18 5.74
C VAL A 60 -10.33 15.16 4.66
N ASP A 61 -11.07 16.20 5.06
CA ASP A 61 -11.38 17.32 4.17
C ASP A 61 -10.24 18.35 4.14
N ILE A 62 -10.47 19.48 3.50
CA ILE A 62 -9.47 20.56 3.38
C ILE A 62 -9.13 21.25 4.71
N GLU A 63 -9.93 21.02 5.76
CA GLU A 63 -9.72 21.54 7.12
C GLU A 63 -9.13 20.45 8.05
N ASP A 64 -8.58 19.37 7.47
CA ASP A 64 -8.07 18.18 8.16
C ASP A 64 -9.11 17.44 9.03
N LYS A 65 -10.40 17.69 8.80
CA LYS A 65 -11.45 16.99 9.55
C LYS A 65 -11.69 15.61 8.97
N VAL A 66 -11.51 14.59 9.82
CA VAL A 66 -11.82 13.21 9.46
C VAL A 66 -13.32 13.04 9.20
N TYR A 67 -13.67 12.61 7.99
CA TYR A 67 -15.05 12.29 7.62
C TYR A 67 -15.26 10.79 7.33
N LEU A 68 -14.18 10.01 7.21
CA LEU A 68 -14.24 8.56 7.05
C LEU A 68 -12.99 7.90 7.61
N THR A 69 -13.16 6.81 8.34
CA THR A 69 -12.08 5.89 8.70
C THR A 69 -12.34 4.57 7.97
N SER A 70 -11.33 4.02 7.30
CA SER A 70 -11.47 2.72 6.65
C SER A 70 -11.62 1.60 7.70
N ASP A 71 -12.32 0.55 7.31
CA ASP A 71 -12.42 -0.69 8.07
C ASP A 71 -11.94 -1.85 7.18
N PHE A 72 -10.66 -1.75 6.82
CA PHE A 72 -9.96 -2.78 6.06
C PHE A 72 -9.69 -3.99 6.96
N PRO A 73 -9.88 -5.21 6.41
CA PRO A 73 -9.64 -6.44 7.16
C PRO A 73 -8.21 -6.48 7.67
N LEU A 74 -8.03 -6.94 8.91
CA LEU A 74 -6.70 -6.98 9.51
C LEU A 74 -5.96 -8.30 9.23
N GLU A 75 -6.72 -9.38 9.11
CA GLU A 75 -6.18 -10.73 8.94
C GLU A 75 -6.01 -11.10 7.48
N HIS A 76 -4.91 -11.81 7.20
CA HIS A 76 -4.58 -12.26 5.84
C HIS A 76 -5.72 -13.08 5.20
N SER A 77 -6.34 -13.99 5.96
CA SER A 77 -7.45 -14.81 5.45
C SER A 77 -8.68 -13.97 5.08
N GLN A 78 -8.94 -12.88 5.80
CA GLN A 78 -10.03 -11.97 5.50
C GLN A 78 -9.72 -11.12 4.26
N ILE A 79 -8.48 -10.66 4.13
CA ILE A 79 -7.97 -9.95 2.95
C ILE A 79 -8.15 -10.84 1.72
N GLU A 80 -7.67 -12.08 1.76
CA GLU A 80 -7.81 -13.05 0.67
C GLU A 80 -9.29 -13.26 0.33
N ASN A 81 -10.12 -13.60 1.31
CA ASN A 81 -11.55 -13.87 1.09
C ASN A 81 -12.27 -12.69 0.41
N LEU A 82 -12.04 -11.46 0.88
CA LEU A 82 -12.68 -10.27 0.33
C LEU A 82 -12.16 -9.89 -1.07
N GLN A 83 -10.86 -10.10 -1.33
CA GLN A 83 -10.29 -9.92 -2.68
C GLN A 83 -10.82 -10.97 -3.66
N PHE A 84 -10.89 -12.25 -3.27
CA PHE A 84 -11.44 -13.36 -4.07
C PHE A 84 -12.89 -13.09 -4.49
N GLN A 85 -13.68 -12.55 -3.57
CA GLN A 85 -15.08 -12.22 -3.84
C GLN A 85 -15.26 -10.91 -4.63
N LYS A 86 -14.18 -10.16 -4.89
CA LYS A 86 -14.19 -8.80 -5.49
C LYS A 86 -15.19 -7.86 -4.83
N SER A 87 -15.47 -8.08 -3.55
CA SER A 87 -16.62 -7.47 -2.86
C SER A 87 -16.25 -6.17 -2.15
N LYS A 88 -14.97 -5.94 -1.86
CA LYS A 88 -14.50 -4.76 -1.13
C LYS A 88 -13.07 -4.39 -1.51
N VAL A 89 -12.77 -3.08 -1.55
CA VAL A 89 -11.39 -2.60 -1.48
C VAL A 89 -10.87 -2.93 -0.09
N VAL A 90 -9.78 -3.67 -0.01
CA VAL A 90 -9.19 -4.13 1.25
C VAL A 90 -7.97 -3.32 1.67
N MET A 91 -7.44 -2.45 0.82
CA MET A 91 -6.25 -1.64 1.09
C MET A 91 -6.13 -0.48 0.09
N THR A 92 -5.39 0.57 0.44
CA THR A 92 -5.02 1.65 -0.48
C THR A 92 -3.52 1.66 -0.78
N GLY A 93 -3.14 2.22 -1.94
CA GLY A 93 -1.72 2.36 -2.30
C GLY A 93 -0.95 3.27 -1.35
N SER A 94 -1.58 4.34 -0.85
CA SER A 94 -0.97 5.31 0.08
C SER A 94 -0.71 4.77 1.50
N SER A 95 -1.27 3.61 1.86
CA SER A 95 -1.00 2.93 3.13
C SER A 95 -0.12 1.70 3.01
N LEU A 96 0.27 1.31 1.79
CA LEU A 96 1.01 0.09 1.50
C LEU A 96 2.53 0.26 1.64
N MET A 97 3.18 -0.73 2.24
CA MET A 97 4.62 -0.98 2.14
C MET A 97 4.89 -2.40 1.64
N ILE A 98 5.79 -2.54 0.66
CA ILE A 98 6.12 -3.81 0.00
C ILE A 98 7.64 -4.03 -0.03
N ARG A 99 8.07 -5.28 0.09
CA ARG A 99 9.47 -5.65 -0.14
C ARG A 99 9.86 -5.41 -1.59
N LYS A 100 11.00 -4.76 -1.82
CA LYS A 100 11.49 -4.45 -3.16
C LYS A 100 11.67 -5.70 -4.04
N GLU A 101 12.12 -6.81 -3.46
CA GLU A 101 12.30 -8.09 -4.17
C GLU A 101 10.97 -8.68 -4.70
N VAL A 102 9.86 -8.39 -4.02
CA VAL A 102 8.52 -8.81 -4.43
C VAL A 102 8.05 -7.90 -5.56
N LEU A 103 8.22 -6.60 -5.40
CA LEU A 103 7.88 -5.62 -6.43
C LEU A 103 8.60 -5.89 -7.76
N ALA A 104 9.86 -6.33 -7.72
CA ALA A 104 10.64 -6.68 -8.90
C ALA A 104 10.06 -7.85 -9.72
N LYS A 105 9.23 -8.70 -9.10
CA LYS A 105 8.55 -9.83 -9.75
C LYS A 105 7.22 -9.42 -10.39
N LEU A 106 6.73 -8.21 -10.12
CA LEU A 106 5.46 -7.70 -10.63
C LEU A 106 5.72 -6.78 -11.83
N VAL A 107 4.94 -6.95 -12.90
CA VAL A 107 5.16 -6.23 -14.18
C VAL A 107 4.60 -4.79 -14.13
N ALA A 108 3.75 -4.45 -13.16
CA ALA A 108 3.27 -3.08 -12.92
C ALA A 108 2.62 -2.93 -11.54
N ILE A 109 2.47 -1.68 -11.07
CA ILE A 109 1.66 -1.32 -9.88
C ILE A 109 0.23 -1.86 -9.93
N ILE A 110 -0.35 -1.93 -11.14
CA ILE A 110 -1.70 -2.49 -11.33
C ILE A 110 -1.78 -3.92 -10.81
N CYS A 111 -0.72 -4.72 -10.94
CA CYS A 111 -0.67 -6.08 -10.42
C CYS A 111 -0.68 -6.13 -8.88
N ILE A 112 -0.13 -5.15 -8.15
CA ILE A 112 -0.16 -5.22 -6.67
C ILE A 112 -1.60 -5.15 -6.12
N LEU A 113 -2.51 -4.53 -6.87
CA LEU A 113 -3.93 -4.45 -6.52
C LEU A 113 -4.78 -5.55 -7.18
N THR A 114 -4.20 -6.39 -8.05
CA THR A 114 -4.94 -7.38 -8.86
C THR A 114 -4.29 -8.76 -9.00
N ASP A 115 -3.08 -9.01 -8.50
CA ASP A 115 -2.34 -10.28 -8.62
C ASP A 115 -2.29 -11.07 -7.31
N TRP A 116 -2.48 -12.39 -7.48
CA TRP A 116 -3.10 -13.30 -6.51
C TRP A 116 -2.13 -14.11 -5.63
N VAL A 117 -0.87 -13.70 -5.47
CA VAL A 117 0.18 -14.59 -4.91
C VAL A 117 1.01 -13.95 -3.78
N LEU A 118 0.50 -12.91 -3.13
CA LEU A 118 1.23 -12.27 -2.02
C LEU A 118 0.53 -12.49 -0.68
N LYS A 119 1.30 -12.97 0.31
CA LYS A 119 0.88 -12.90 1.71
C LYS A 119 0.88 -11.44 2.14
N MET A 120 -0.31 -10.87 2.27
CA MET A 120 -0.57 -9.47 2.67
C MET A 120 -1.11 -9.44 4.10
N TYR A 121 -0.65 -8.49 4.91
CA TYR A 121 -1.20 -8.21 6.24
C TYR A 121 -1.55 -6.72 6.36
N ILE A 122 -2.59 -6.36 7.09
CA ILE A 122 -2.96 -4.96 7.30
C ILE A 122 -3.21 -4.81 8.79
N GLY A 123 -2.30 -4.21 9.55
CA GLY A 123 -2.49 -4.28 11.00
C GLY A 123 -1.52 -3.42 11.75
N ILE A 124 -1.74 -2.12 11.65
CA ILE A 124 -1.07 -1.12 12.45
C ILE A 124 -2.10 -0.05 12.81
N HIS A 125 -2.49 -0.03 14.08
CA HIS A 125 -3.30 1.03 14.71
C HIS A 125 -2.42 2.22 15.08
#